data_AF-A0A962AR25-F1
#
_entry.id   AF-A0A962AR25-F1
#
_cell.length_a   1.000
_cell.length_b   1.000
_cell.length_c   1.000
_cell.angle_alpha   90.00
_cell.angle_beta   90.00
_cell.angle_gamma   90.00
#
_symmetry.space_group_name_H-M   'P 1'
#
loop_
_entity.id
_entity.type
_entity.pdbx_description
1 polymer ?
#
loop_
_entity_poly.entity_id
_entity_poly.type
_entity_poly.pdbx_seq_one_letter_code
_entity_poly.pdbx_strand_id
1 'polypeptide(L)'
;MPNAFFSDLLSTIAERGRGLLRLKSWPQDAAGQASSLIDLCRALLTGRGEATGVAIAAEVLSRYRTLDAEARRGFFAALADDFGPDHEQLARAMDKWKAEPNDRAAADLHYASEPRRLELFRRLNRAPGGTAALVDMRAELLAEIRANKALAPVDKD
;
A
#
# COMPACT_ATOMS: atom_id res chain seq x y z
N MET A 1 4.87 1.71 30.18
CA MET A 1 4.65 0.50 29.37
C MET A 1 3.20 0.36 28.87
N PRO A 2 2.74 1.21 27.92
CA PRO A 2 1.49 0.98 27.19
C PRO A 2 1.68 0.38 25.78
N ASN A 3 2.85 0.55 25.15
CA ASN A 3 3.08 0.11 23.76
C ASN A 3 3.08 -1.42 23.57
N ALA A 4 3.43 -2.20 24.60
CA ALA A 4 3.45 -3.66 24.53
C ALA A 4 2.03 -4.24 24.33
N PHE A 5 1.06 -3.77 25.12
CA PHE A 5 -0.33 -4.24 25.03
C PHE A 5 -0.95 -4.00 23.64
N PHE A 6 -0.78 -2.81 23.08
CA PHE A 6 -1.30 -2.50 21.75
C PHE A 6 -0.61 -3.32 20.65
N SER A 7 0.71 -3.52 20.74
CA SER A 7 1.45 -4.36 19.79
C SER A 7 1.00 -5.83 19.85
N ASP A 8 0.78 -6.36 21.05
CA ASP A 8 0.33 -7.74 21.27
C ASP A 8 -1.11 -7.94 20.76
N LEU A 9 -1.97 -6.94 20.96
CA LEU A 9 -3.33 -6.93 20.43
C LEU A 9 -3.33 -6.93 18.89
N LEU A 10 -2.57 -6.04 18.25
CA LEU A 10 -2.47 -5.99 16.79
C LEU A 10 -1.88 -7.29 16.21
N SER A 11 -0.89 -7.87 16.88
CA SER A 11 -0.30 -9.16 16.49
C SER A 11 -1.31 -10.29 16.58
N THR A 12 -2.13 -10.31 17.63
CA THR A 12 -3.22 -11.28 17.79
C THR A 12 -4.30 -11.13 16.73
N ILE A 13 -4.67 -9.89 16.39
CA ILE A 13 -5.63 -9.58 15.31
C ILE A 13 -5.07 -10.06 13.97
N ALA A 14 -3.79 -9.79 13.69
CA ALA A 14 -3.13 -10.25 12.48
C ALA A 14 -3.16 -11.78 12.38
N GLU A 15 -2.77 -12.51 13.44
CA GLU A 15 -2.81 -13.97 13.48
C GLU A 15 -4.21 -14.54 13.21
N ARG A 16 -5.23 -14.00 13.87
CA ARG A 16 -6.63 -14.42 13.64
C ARG A 16 -7.10 -14.11 12.21
N GLY A 17 -6.74 -12.95 11.68
CA GLY A 17 -7.02 -12.56 10.30
C GLY A 17 -6.40 -13.52 9.28
N ARG A 18 -5.18 -14.03 9.56
CA ARG A 18 -4.53 -15.03 8.71
C ARG A 18 -5.30 -16.35 8.64
N GLY A 19 -5.83 -16.79 9.79
CA GLY A 19 -6.68 -17.97 9.88
C GLY A 19 -7.96 -17.86 9.04
N LEU A 20 -8.60 -16.69 9.04
CA LEU A 20 -9.82 -16.41 8.26
C LEU A 20 -9.56 -16.35 6.74
N LEU A 21 -8.38 -15.87 6.33
CA LEU A 21 -8.01 -15.71 4.93
C LEU A 21 -7.58 -17.00 4.22
N ARG A 22 -7.28 -18.08 4.97
CA ARG A 22 -6.52 -19.22 4.44
C ARG A 22 -5.29 -18.75 3.63
N LEU A 23 -4.45 -17.89 4.19
CA LEU A 23 -3.24 -17.35 3.50
C LEU A 23 -2.28 -18.41 2.93
N LYS A 24 -2.41 -19.69 3.33
CA LYS A 24 -1.78 -20.83 2.64
C LYS A 24 -2.14 -20.95 1.15
N SER A 25 -3.23 -20.33 0.69
CA SER A 25 -3.63 -20.29 -0.71
C SER A 25 -2.86 -19.28 -1.56
N TRP A 26 -2.08 -18.38 -0.95
CA TRP A 26 -1.22 -17.50 -1.74
C TRP A 26 0.08 -18.23 -2.09
N PRO A 27 0.53 -18.23 -3.36
CA PRO A 27 1.74 -18.95 -3.76
C PRO A 27 2.93 -18.56 -2.86
N GLN A 28 3.47 -19.57 -2.16
CA GLN A 28 4.64 -19.44 -1.27
C GLN A 28 5.95 -19.51 -2.08
N ASP A 29 5.92 -20.21 -3.21
CA ASP A 29 6.96 -20.28 -4.23
C ASP A 29 7.21 -18.93 -4.94
N ALA A 30 6.23 -18.02 -4.89
CA ALA A 30 6.36 -16.65 -5.39
C ALA A 30 6.91 -15.66 -4.34
N ALA A 31 7.32 -16.12 -3.15
CA ALA A 31 8.01 -15.28 -2.17
C ALA A 31 9.33 -14.76 -2.78
N GLY A 32 9.53 -13.44 -2.73
CA GLY A 32 10.66 -12.79 -3.39
C GLY A 32 10.34 -12.18 -4.76
N GLN A 33 9.17 -12.46 -5.35
CA GLN A 33 8.77 -11.86 -6.63
C GLN A 33 7.95 -10.58 -6.43
N ALA A 34 8.27 -9.54 -7.19
CA ALA A 34 7.56 -8.26 -7.16
C ALA A 34 6.06 -8.40 -7.54
N SER A 35 5.75 -9.22 -8.55
CA SER A 35 4.37 -9.47 -9.04
C SER A 35 3.44 -10.01 -7.94
N SER A 36 3.90 -11.02 -7.20
CA SER A 36 3.15 -11.60 -6.09
C SER A 36 2.86 -10.57 -4.99
N LEU A 37 3.81 -9.69 -4.71
CA LEU A 37 3.65 -8.62 -3.73
C LEU A 37 2.66 -7.55 -4.22
N ILE A 38 2.70 -7.19 -5.51
CA ILE A 38 1.77 -6.25 -6.13
C ILE A 38 0.33 -6.75 -6.03
N ASP A 39 0.09 -8.04 -6.28
CA ASP A 39 -1.24 -8.64 -6.16
C ASP A 39 -1.77 -8.58 -4.71
N LEU A 40 -0.90 -8.77 -3.71
CA LEU A 40 -1.27 -8.58 -2.31
C LEU A 40 -1.60 -7.12 -2.00
N CYS A 41 -0.84 -6.16 -2.53
CA CYS A 41 -1.15 -4.74 -2.40
C CYS A 41 -2.52 -4.40 -3.02
N ARG A 42 -2.85 -4.98 -4.19
CA ARG A 42 -4.18 -4.82 -4.81
C ARG A 42 -5.27 -5.42 -3.92
N ALA A 43 -5.07 -6.63 -3.40
CA ALA A 43 -6.00 -7.27 -2.48
C ALA A 43 -6.19 -6.49 -1.17
N LEU A 44 -5.13 -5.85 -0.66
CA LEU A 44 -5.20 -4.98 0.51
C LEU A 44 -6.12 -3.78 0.25
N LEU A 45 -6.04 -3.19 -0.95
CA LEU A 45 -6.87 -2.05 -1.35
C LEU A 45 -8.35 -2.40 -1.55
N THR A 46 -8.70 -3.65 -1.87
CA THR A 46 -10.13 -4.05 -2.01
C THR A 46 -10.89 -4.07 -0.69
N GLY A 47 -10.22 -4.00 0.47
CA GLY A 47 -10.89 -3.74 1.75
C GLY A 47 -11.74 -4.89 2.29
N ARG A 48 -11.22 -6.12 2.29
CA ARG A 48 -11.88 -7.24 2.99
C ARG A 48 -11.58 -7.15 4.49
N GLY A 49 -12.53 -6.70 5.31
CA GLY A 49 -12.54 -6.78 6.79
C GLY A 49 -11.34 -6.19 7.56
N GLU A 50 -11.54 -5.61 8.76
CA GLU A 50 -10.43 -4.98 9.50
C GLU A 50 -9.33 -5.97 9.91
N ALA A 51 -9.69 -7.10 10.53
CA ALA A 51 -8.72 -8.11 10.95
C ALA A 51 -7.96 -8.73 9.77
N THR A 52 -8.67 -8.98 8.68
CA THR A 52 -8.16 -9.49 7.41
C THR A 52 -7.21 -8.48 6.74
N GLY A 53 -7.53 -7.19 6.77
CA GLY A 53 -6.66 -6.12 6.27
C GLY A 53 -5.33 -6.02 7.03
N VAL A 54 -5.36 -6.10 8.36
CA VAL A 54 -4.13 -6.11 9.19
C VAL A 54 -3.25 -7.32 8.87
N ALA A 55 -3.85 -8.49 8.66
CA ALA A 55 -3.12 -9.70 8.28
C ALA A 55 -2.45 -9.58 6.90
N ILE A 56 -3.16 -9.04 5.89
CA ILE A 56 -2.60 -8.82 4.55
C ILE A 56 -1.47 -7.78 4.62
N ALA A 57 -1.66 -6.69 5.37
CA ALA A 57 -0.62 -5.68 5.56
C ALA A 57 0.66 -6.26 6.18
N ALA A 58 0.53 -7.08 7.21
CA ALA A 58 1.68 -7.76 7.82
C ALA A 58 2.39 -8.71 6.84
N GLU A 59 1.64 -9.43 6.02
CA GLU A 59 2.19 -10.31 4.98
C GLU A 59 2.92 -9.52 3.89
N VAL A 60 2.37 -8.41 3.41
CA VAL A 60 3.01 -7.52 2.43
C VAL A 60 4.36 -7.03 2.97
N LEU A 61 4.38 -6.51 4.19
CA LEU A 61 5.62 -6.02 4.80
C LEU A 61 6.65 -7.14 5.05
N SER A 62 6.18 -8.34 5.40
CA SER A 62 7.05 -9.51 5.56
C SER A 62 7.70 -9.92 4.24
N ARG A 63 6.92 -10.04 3.17
CA ARG A 63 7.42 -10.40 1.82
C ARG A 63 8.29 -9.31 1.20
N TYR A 64 7.98 -8.04 1.45
CA TYR A 64 8.81 -6.94 1.00
C TYR A 64 10.26 -7.07 1.51
N ARG A 65 10.44 -7.46 2.78
CA ARG A 65 11.76 -7.63 3.40
C ARG A 65 12.57 -8.78 2.79
N THR A 66 11.93 -9.71 2.09
CA THR A 66 12.61 -10.83 1.43
C THR A 66 12.98 -10.52 -0.03
N LEU A 67 12.62 -9.34 -0.55
CA LEU A 67 12.96 -8.96 -1.92
C LEU A 67 14.46 -8.67 -2.04
N ASP A 68 15.07 -9.23 -3.10
CA ASP A 68 16.37 -8.77 -3.56
C ASP A 68 16.27 -7.37 -4.20
N ALA A 69 17.42 -6.81 -4.60
CA ALA A 69 17.48 -5.47 -5.15
C ALA A 69 16.72 -5.31 -6.47
N GLU A 70 16.67 -6.35 -7.32
CA GLU A 70 15.98 -6.28 -8.60
C GLU A 70 14.47 -6.32 -8.43
N ALA A 71 13.98 -7.28 -7.64
CA ALA A 71 12.56 -7.39 -7.32
C ALA A 71 12.05 -6.14 -6.58
N ARG A 72 12.88 -5.55 -5.71
CA ARG A 72 12.55 -4.29 -5.01
C ARG A 72 12.42 -3.11 -5.96
N ARG A 73 13.33 -2.97 -6.94
CA ARG A 73 13.18 -1.97 -8.01
C ARG A 73 11.90 -2.18 -8.80
N GLY A 74 11.59 -3.44 -9.15
CA GLY A 74 10.34 -3.79 -9.81
C GLY A 74 9.10 -3.40 -9.00
N PHE A 75 9.14 -3.61 -7.68
CA PHE A 75 8.07 -3.19 -6.78
C PHE A 75 7.90 -1.66 -6.74
N PHE A 76 8.99 -0.89 -6.63
CA PHE A 76 8.90 0.57 -6.65
C PHE A 76 8.40 1.12 -7.98
N ALA A 77 8.83 0.54 -9.11
CA ALA A 77 8.30 0.89 -10.42
C ALA A 77 6.79 0.63 -10.48
N ALA A 78 6.34 -0.54 -10.02
CA ALA A 78 4.91 -0.84 -9.96
C ALA A 78 4.13 0.10 -9.04
N LEU A 79 4.68 0.53 -7.90
CA LEU A 79 4.03 1.56 -7.07
C LEU A 79 3.84 2.87 -7.87
N ALA A 80 4.86 3.31 -8.60
CA ALA A 80 4.79 4.52 -9.41
C ALA A 80 3.73 4.39 -10.53
N ASP A 81 3.73 3.27 -11.23
CA ASP A 81 2.98 3.08 -12.47
C ASP A 81 1.53 2.58 -12.24
N ASP A 82 1.33 1.64 -11.30
CA ASP A 82 0.05 0.92 -11.15
C ASP A 82 -0.85 1.45 -10.02
N PHE A 83 -0.28 2.22 -9.09
CA PHE A 83 -0.96 2.71 -7.88
C PHE A 83 -1.14 4.24 -7.88
N GLY A 84 -1.13 4.85 -9.06
CA GLY A 84 -1.54 6.25 -9.24
C GLY A 84 -3.03 6.50 -8.97
N PRO A 85 -3.53 7.70 -9.31
CA PRO A 85 -4.96 8.02 -9.22
C PRO A 85 -5.77 7.13 -10.16
N ASP A 86 -7.04 6.89 -9.82
CA ASP A 86 -7.98 6.28 -10.77
C ASP A 86 -8.34 7.33 -11.84
N HIS A 87 -7.75 7.18 -13.02
CA HIS A 87 -7.91 8.14 -14.11
C HIS A 87 -9.36 8.32 -14.56
N GLU A 88 -10.20 7.29 -14.46
CA GLU A 88 -11.62 7.42 -14.82
C GLU A 88 -12.40 8.19 -13.75
N GLN A 89 -12.15 7.90 -12.47
CA GLN A 89 -12.76 8.65 -11.37
C GLN A 89 -12.31 10.12 -11.40
N LEU A 90 -11.02 10.36 -11.67
CA LEU A 90 -10.45 11.69 -11.80
C LEU A 90 -11.10 12.46 -12.96
N ALA A 91 -11.23 11.85 -14.15
CA ALA A 91 -11.88 12.48 -15.29
C ALA A 91 -13.34 12.86 -14.99
N ARG A 92 -14.11 11.95 -14.37
CA ARG A 92 -15.50 12.23 -13.95
C ARG A 92 -15.58 13.37 -12.95
N ALA A 93 -14.67 13.43 -11.98
CA ALA A 93 -14.64 14.51 -11.00
C ALA A 93 -14.26 15.86 -11.63
N MET A 94 -13.32 15.85 -12.59
CA MET A 94 -12.96 17.04 -13.36
C MET A 94 -14.13 17.59 -14.17
N ASP A 95 -14.90 16.74 -14.85
CA ASP A 95 -16.05 17.16 -15.64
C ASP A 95 -17.15 17.74 -14.75
N LYS A 96 -17.41 17.12 -13.59
CA LYS A 96 -18.34 17.65 -12.60
C LYS A 96 -17.94 19.03 -12.08
N TRP A 97 -16.66 19.21 -11.75
CA TRP A 97 -16.15 20.50 -11.28
C TRP A 97 -16.21 21.58 -12.36
N LYS A 98 -15.91 21.25 -13.62
CA LYS A 98 -16.04 22.19 -14.75
C LYS A 98 -17.49 22.62 -14.99
N ALA A 99 -18.44 21.70 -14.86
CA ALA A 99 -19.86 21.97 -15.06
C ALA A 99 -20.44 22.85 -13.94
N GLU A 100 -20.10 22.55 -12.68
CA GLU A 100 -20.60 23.27 -11.51
C GLU A 100 -19.46 23.52 -10.49
N PRO A 101 -18.65 24.59 -10.69
CA PRO A 101 -17.56 24.91 -9.78
C PRO A 101 -18.09 25.33 -8.40
N ASN A 102 -17.95 24.44 -7.43
CA ASN A 102 -18.27 24.68 -6.02
C ASN A 102 -17.37 23.87 -5.08
N ASP A 103 -17.40 24.19 -3.80
CA ASP A 103 -16.51 23.58 -2.79
C ASP A 103 -16.67 22.06 -2.69
N ARG A 104 -17.89 21.54 -2.87
CA ARG A 104 -18.14 20.10 -2.88
C ARG A 104 -17.49 19.43 -4.09
N ALA A 105 -17.65 20.00 -5.28
CA ALA A 105 -17.02 19.47 -6.49
C ALA A 105 -15.47 19.58 -6.44
N ALA A 106 -14.94 20.63 -5.80
CA ALA A 106 -13.50 20.78 -5.58
C ALA A 106 -12.97 19.72 -4.60
N ALA A 107 -13.71 19.42 -3.53
CA ALA A 107 -13.37 18.34 -2.60
C ALA A 107 -13.41 16.96 -3.29
N ASP A 108 -14.45 16.68 -4.07
CA ASP A 108 -14.56 15.44 -4.85
C ASP A 108 -13.36 15.28 -5.82
N LEU A 109 -12.96 16.36 -6.49
CA LEU A 109 -11.79 16.38 -7.37
C LEU A 109 -10.48 16.15 -6.60
N HIS A 110 -10.32 16.78 -5.43
CA HIS A 110 -9.17 16.55 -4.56
C HIS A 110 -9.03 15.07 -4.20
N TYR A 111 -10.09 14.44 -3.67
CA TYR A 111 -10.05 13.02 -3.32
C TYR A 111 -9.84 12.09 -4.52
N ALA A 112 -10.45 12.41 -5.68
CA ALA A 112 -10.24 11.63 -6.91
C ALA A 112 -8.81 11.75 -7.46
N SER A 113 -8.10 12.84 -7.14
CA SER A 113 -6.71 13.05 -7.53
C SER A 113 -5.70 12.34 -6.62
N GLU A 114 -6.12 11.84 -5.45
CA GLU A 114 -5.24 11.09 -4.56
C GLU A 114 -4.79 9.78 -5.22
N PRO A 115 -3.48 9.49 -5.29
CA PRO A 115 -3.02 8.20 -5.77
C PRO A 115 -3.39 7.09 -4.78
N ARG A 116 -3.68 5.91 -5.31
CA ARG A 116 -3.99 4.71 -4.51
C ARG A 116 -2.87 4.33 -3.55
N ARG A 117 -1.63 4.76 -3.82
CA ARG A 117 -0.47 4.65 -2.91
C ARG A 117 -0.73 5.21 -1.52
N LEU A 118 -1.41 6.36 -1.40
CA LEU A 118 -1.68 6.96 -0.08
C LEU A 118 -2.50 6.02 0.80
N GLU A 119 -3.59 5.48 0.27
CA GLU A 119 -4.41 4.52 0.98
C GLU A 119 -3.68 3.19 1.24
N LEU A 120 -2.84 2.76 0.29
CA LEU A 120 -2.00 1.58 0.48
C LEU A 120 -1.07 1.75 1.69
N PHE A 121 -0.31 2.86 1.76
CA PHE A 121 0.59 3.15 2.88
C PHE A 121 -0.17 3.29 4.19
N ARG A 122 -1.34 3.96 4.20
CA ARG A 122 -2.20 4.03 5.40
C ARG A 122 -2.62 2.65 5.89
N ARG A 123 -2.93 1.72 4.99
CA ARG A 123 -3.29 0.33 5.35
C ARG A 123 -2.10 -0.49 5.81
N LEU A 124 -0.95 -0.36 5.15
CA LEU A 124 0.29 -1.01 5.58
C LEU A 124 0.70 -0.58 6.98
N ASN A 125 0.51 0.70 7.30
CA ASN A 125 0.80 1.24 8.61
C ASN A 125 -0.06 0.66 9.76
N ARG A 126 -1.16 -0.04 9.45
CA ARG A 126 -2.00 -0.71 10.46
C ARG A 126 -1.41 -2.04 10.96
N ALA A 127 -0.44 -2.61 10.24
CA ALA A 127 0.23 -3.83 10.69
C ALA A 127 1.13 -3.57 11.91
N PRO A 128 1.36 -4.58 12.77
CA PRO A 128 2.37 -4.49 13.82
C PRO A 128 3.74 -4.09 13.25
N GLY A 129 4.34 -3.03 13.79
CA GLY A 129 5.61 -2.49 13.29
C GLY A 129 5.52 -1.80 11.92
N GLY A 130 4.32 -1.51 11.42
CA GLY A 130 4.08 -0.95 10.09
C GLY A 130 4.83 0.35 9.84
N THR A 131 4.84 1.27 10.81
CA THR A 131 5.53 2.57 10.67
C THR A 131 7.04 2.39 10.46
N ALA A 132 7.69 1.56 11.28
CA ALA A 132 9.12 1.28 11.13
C ALA A 132 9.41 0.66 9.75
N ALA A 133 8.58 -0.30 9.34
CA ALA A 133 8.73 -0.94 8.03
C ALA A 133 8.58 0.04 6.85
N LEU A 134 7.65 1.00 6.94
CA LEU A 134 7.47 2.03 5.92
C LEU A 134 8.62 3.04 5.90
N VAL A 135 9.18 3.37 7.07
CA VAL A 135 10.38 4.22 7.16
C VAL A 135 11.58 3.54 6.49
N ASP A 136 11.79 2.24 6.75
CA ASP A 136 12.85 1.46 6.12
C ASP A 136 12.65 1.38 4.59
N MET A 137 11.43 1.05 4.14
CA MET A 137 11.04 1.04 2.73
C MET A 137 11.32 2.40 2.05
N ARG A 138 11.03 3.50 2.73
CA ARG A 138 11.30 4.85 2.21
C ARG A 138 12.80 5.14 2.10
N ALA A 139 13.61 4.70 3.07
CA ALA A 139 15.05 4.86 3.00
C ALA A 139 15.64 4.14 1.77
N GLU A 140 15.12 2.95 1.47
CA GLU A 140 15.49 2.18 0.28
C GLU A 140 15.00 2.84 -1.02
N LEU A 141 13.78 3.38 -1.04
CA LEU A 141 13.24 4.16 -2.16
C LEU A 141 14.11 5.39 -2.48
N LEU A 142 14.55 6.13 -1.46
CA LEU A 142 15.40 7.31 -1.63
C LEU A 142 16.76 6.97 -2.26
N ALA A 143 17.29 5.78 -2.03
CA ALA A 143 18.47 5.29 -2.73
C ALA A 143 18.18 5.05 -4.22
N GLU A 144 17.05 4.42 -4.54
CA GLU A 144 16.64 4.10 -5.92
C GLU A 144 16.24 5.33 -6.75
N ILE A 145 15.68 6.38 -6.14
CA ILE A 145 15.35 7.67 -6.80
C ILE A 145 16.60 8.34 -7.41
N ARG A 146 17.81 8.01 -6.92
CA ARG A 146 19.05 8.52 -7.52
C ARG A 146 19.28 7.94 -8.92
N ALA A 147 18.92 6.67 -9.12
CA ALA A 147 19.07 5.96 -10.38
C ALA A 147 17.83 6.13 -11.30
N ASN A 148 16.62 6.20 -10.73
CA ASN A 148 15.39 6.36 -11.48
C ASN A 148 14.51 7.49 -10.92
N LYS A 149 14.52 8.64 -11.62
CA LYS A 149 13.73 9.82 -11.22
C LYS A 149 12.21 9.63 -11.37
N ALA A 150 11.75 8.64 -12.15
CA ALA A 150 10.33 8.33 -12.26
C ALA A 150 9.72 7.85 -10.93
N LEU A 151 10.54 7.44 -9.97
CA LEU A 151 10.09 7.01 -8.64
C LEU A 151 9.79 8.19 -7.69
N ALA A 152 10.17 9.42 -8.04
CA ALA A 152 9.99 10.59 -7.18
C ALA A 152 8.54 10.86 -6.72
N PRO A 153 7.48 10.60 -7.54
CA PRO A 153 6.11 10.72 -7.07
C PRO A 153 5.78 9.80 -5.90
N VAL A 154 6.42 8.64 -5.78
CA VAL A 154 6.17 7.68 -4.68
C VAL A 154 6.66 8.24 -3.34
N ASP A 155 7.75 9.03 -3.32
CA ASP A 155 8.27 9.67 -2.08
C ASP A 155 7.48 10.92 -1.67
N LYS A 156 6.72 11.52 -2.61
CA LYS A 156 5.89 12.70 -2.32
C LYS A 156 4.57 12.35 -1.66
N ASP A 157 4.13 11.10 -1.76
CA ASP A 157 2.93 10.55 -1.14
C ASP A 157 3.21 10.13 0.31
#